data_AF-A6R3V2-F1
#
_entry.id   AF-A6R3V2-F1
#
_cell.length_a   1.000
_cell.length_b   1.000
_cell.length_c   1.000
_cell.angle_alpha   90.00
_cell.angle_beta   90.00
_cell.angle_gamma   90.00
#
_symmetry.space_group_name_H-M   'P 1'
#
loop_
_entity.id
_entity.type
_entity.pdbx_description
1 polymer ?
#
loop_
_entity_poly.entity_id
_entity_poly.type
_entity_poly.pdbx_seq_one_letter_code
_entity_poly.pdbx_strand_id
1 'polypeptide(L)'
;MNNHGSHLTEEFIQYCNLHKIILFRFPSHTSHILQPLDGVPFQQYKHYHTKAVNEAARYGYEQYGGRQFLANLESVRLQAFKPGTVRAGFADRGMYPVNRDIILNRLRPLTIDDAPDLNIYDGDGDTVAKLHHQINAAAKALQDVKDTLTPDLTRQLDKIFKGSMVQAELNAHCEGELADHYQANRCQVVKSSCRQMQVDGVLTIKNANHKITTCRADEMKKMFNKNLQSIEIKSTKSTATQSQQDNSIEFQSTVDSTPSNE
;
A
#
# COMPACT_ATOMS: atom_id res chain seq x y z
N MET A 1 19.42 10.39 0.61
CA MET A 1 18.06 10.48 1.17
C MET A 1 17.05 10.37 0.05
N ASN A 2 15.87 9.81 0.35
CA ASN A 2 14.77 9.74 -0.61
C ASN A 2 14.25 11.15 -0.93
N ASN A 3 13.54 11.26 -2.05
CA ASN A 3 13.08 12.54 -2.57
C ASN A 3 11.78 13.05 -1.90
N HIS A 4 11.66 12.86 -0.58
CA HIS A 4 10.48 13.33 0.14
C HIS A 4 10.57 14.85 0.35
N GLY A 5 9.47 15.58 0.16
CA GLY A 5 9.45 17.05 0.19
C GLY A 5 9.98 17.67 1.48
N SER A 6 9.84 16.96 2.61
CA SER A 6 10.38 17.37 3.91
C SER A 6 11.92 17.38 3.98
N HIS A 7 12.62 16.74 3.04
CA HIS A 7 14.08 16.72 2.98
C HIS A 7 14.68 17.77 2.04
N LEU A 8 13.82 18.61 1.45
CA LEU A 8 14.21 19.63 0.47
C LEU A 8 13.83 21.04 0.93
N THR A 9 13.47 21.21 2.20
CA THR A 9 13.18 22.54 2.75
C THR A 9 14.48 23.32 2.89
N GLU A 10 14.40 24.63 2.69
CA GLU A 10 15.55 25.53 2.77
C GLU A 10 16.16 25.47 4.19
N GLU A 11 15.33 25.43 5.22
CA GLU A 11 15.75 25.35 6.62
C GLU A 11 16.57 24.07 6.89
N PHE A 12 16.19 22.94 6.27
CA PHE A 12 16.91 21.68 6.43
C PHE A 12 18.27 21.71 5.72
N ILE A 13 18.33 22.30 4.53
CA ILE A 13 19.58 22.45 3.77
C ILE A 13 20.53 23.39 4.51
N GLN A 14 20.03 24.52 5.00
CA GLN A 14 20.81 25.47 5.81
C GLN A 14 21.35 24.83 7.08
N TYR A 15 20.52 24.05 7.79
CA TYR A 15 20.96 23.27 8.95
C TYR A 15 22.11 22.32 8.58
N CYS A 16 21.97 21.56 7.50
CA CYS A 16 23.02 20.64 7.06
C CYS A 16 24.32 21.36 6.70
N ASN A 17 24.24 22.51 6.02
CA ASN A 17 25.39 23.33 5.67
C ASN A 17 26.11 23.87 6.92
N LEU A 18 25.36 24.42 7.88
CA LEU A 18 25.89 24.94 9.15
C LEU A 18 26.64 23.85 9.93
N HIS A 19 26.10 22.64 9.93
CA HIS A 19 26.65 21.49 10.65
C HIS A 19 27.63 20.64 9.81
N LYS A 20 28.02 21.09 8.61
CA LYS A 20 28.94 20.38 7.70
C LYS A 20 28.49 18.95 7.35
N ILE A 21 27.18 18.73 7.26
CA ILE A 21 26.56 17.46 6.86
C ILE A 21 26.42 17.45 5.34
N ILE A 22 27.09 16.50 4.69
CA ILE A 22 27.01 16.34 3.23
C ILE A 22 25.69 15.64 2.87
N LEU A 23 24.83 16.34 2.14
CA LEU A 23 23.56 15.80 1.66
C LEU A 23 23.75 15.07 0.33
N PHE A 24 23.40 13.78 0.31
CA PHE A 24 23.29 12.99 -0.91
C PHE A 24 21.82 12.74 -1.25
N ARG A 25 21.38 13.16 -2.44
CA ARG A 25 20.03 12.91 -2.94
C ARG A 25 20.02 11.74 -3.91
N PHE A 26 19.06 10.86 -3.77
CA PHE A 26 18.86 9.77 -4.72
C PHE A 26 18.03 10.26 -5.93
N PRO A 27 18.35 9.81 -7.16
CA PRO A 27 17.46 9.98 -8.31
C PRO A 27 16.06 9.43 -8.05
N SER A 28 15.06 9.92 -8.78
CA SER A 28 13.67 9.46 -8.60
C SER A 28 13.56 7.94 -8.77
N HIS A 29 12.68 7.31 -7.99
CA HIS A 29 12.43 5.85 -7.99
C HIS A 29 13.63 4.94 -7.71
N THR A 30 14.79 5.47 -7.32
CA THR A 30 15.99 4.64 -7.04
C THR A 30 16.20 4.33 -5.56
N SER A 31 15.33 4.80 -4.66
CA SER A 31 15.40 4.53 -3.22
C SER A 31 15.61 3.05 -2.89
N HIS A 32 14.78 2.18 -3.45
CA HIS A 32 14.86 0.74 -3.24
C HIS A 32 16.17 0.10 -3.73
N ILE A 33 16.94 0.79 -4.60
CA ILE A 33 18.23 0.36 -5.16
C ILE A 33 19.41 0.99 -4.41
N LEU A 34 19.29 2.23 -3.94
CA LEU A 34 20.40 2.96 -3.34
C LEU A 34 20.40 2.96 -1.81
N GLN A 35 19.28 2.63 -1.16
CA GLN A 35 19.17 2.64 0.30
C GLN A 35 19.65 1.33 0.93
N PRO A 36 20.79 1.31 1.64
CA PRO A 36 21.33 0.07 2.23
C PRO A 36 20.44 -0.51 3.34
N LEU A 37 19.64 0.33 4.00
CA LEU A 37 18.69 -0.12 5.04
C LEU A 37 17.46 -0.82 4.44
N ASP A 38 17.04 -0.44 3.24
CA ASP A 38 15.85 -1.00 2.56
C ASP A 38 16.07 -2.42 2.01
N GLY A 39 17.20 -3.06 2.34
CA GLY A 39 17.50 -4.46 2.07
C GLY A 39 17.52 -5.32 3.34
N VAL A 40 18.63 -6.04 3.53
CA VAL A 40 18.83 -6.98 4.65
C VAL A 40 18.51 -6.36 6.02
N PRO A 41 18.90 -5.12 6.36
CA PRO A 41 18.64 -4.57 7.69
C PRO A 41 17.15 -4.46 8.03
N PHE A 42 16.32 -3.88 7.16
CA PHE A 42 14.88 -3.80 7.42
C PHE A 42 14.14 -5.13 7.23
N GLN A 43 14.66 -6.06 6.41
CA GLN A 43 14.14 -7.43 6.39
C GLN A 43 14.33 -8.12 7.74
N GLN A 44 15.53 -8.02 8.34
CA GLN A 44 15.79 -8.56 9.68
C GLN A 44 14.95 -7.86 10.74
N TYR A 45 14.80 -6.54 10.66
CA TYR A 45 13.93 -5.80 11.57
C TYR A 45 12.48 -6.29 11.50
N LYS A 46 11.92 -6.46 10.29
CA LYS A 46 10.58 -7.02 10.10
C LYS A 46 10.45 -8.40 10.73
N HIS A 47 11.44 -9.28 10.53
CA HIS A 47 11.43 -10.63 11.10
C HIS A 47 11.34 -10.61 12.64
N TYR A 48 12.24 -9.89 13.31
CA TYR A 48 12.24 -9.82 14.79
C TYR A 48 11.04 -9.07 15.34
N HIS A 49 10.55 -8.06 14.62
CA HIS A 49 9.32 -7.38 15.00
C HIS A 49 8.11 -8.30 14.93
N THR A 50 7.94 -9.04 13.83
CA THR A 50 6.88 -10.05 13.70
C THR A 50 6.99 -11.13 14.78
N LYS A 51 8.20 -11.53 15.16
CA LYS A 51 8.41 -12.44 16.30
C LYS A 51 7.89 -11.85 17.61
N ALA A 52 8.22 -10.59 17.91
CA ALA A 52 7.75 -9.91 19.11
C ALA A 52 6.22 -9.75 19.13
N VAL A 53 5.60 -9.48 17.97
CA VAL A 53 4.14 -9.42 17.83
C VAL A 53 3.51 -10.79 18.11
N ASN A 54 4.08 -11.87 17.56
CA ASN A 54 3.59 -13.23 17.79
C ASN A 54 3.74 -13.68 19.25
N GLU A 55 4.84 -13.30 19.91
CA GLU A 55 5.03 -13.56 21.34
C GLU A 55 3.98 -12.83 22.19
N ALA A 56 3.73 -11.54 21.92
CA ALA A 56 2.66 -10.81 22.57
C ALA A 56 1.28 -11.47 22.36
N ALA A 57 0.96 -11.89 21.14
CA ALA A 57 -0.30 -12.60 20.88
C ALA A 57 -0.42 -13.90 21.72
N ARG A 58 0.68 -14.64 21.89
CA ARG A 58 0.71 -15.86 22.74
C ARG A 58 0.49 -15.57 24.22
N TYR A 59 0.93 -14.42 24.71
CA TYR A 59 0.69 -13.98 26.09
C TYR A 59 -0.71 -13.37 26.30
N GLY A 60 -1.60 -13.44 25.30
CA GLY A 60 -2.98 -12.98 25.42
C GLY A 60 -3.19 -11.49 25.16
N TYR A 61 -2.22 -10.80 24.54
CA TYR A 61 -2.44 -9.43 24.10
C TYR A 61 -3.39 -9.40 22.89
N GLU A 62 -4.57 -8.80 23.07
CA GLU A 62 -5.56 -8.64 22.00
C GLU A 62 -5.11 -7.69 20.89
N GLN A 63 -4.29 -6.69 21.23
CA GLN A 63 -3.78 -5.69 20.29
C GLN A 63 -2.32 -5.33 20.55
N TYR A 64 -1.53 -5.37 19.48
CA TYR A 64 -0.16 -4.86 19.48
C TYR A 64 -0.15 -3.39 19.07
N GLY A 65 -0.13 -2.49 20.06
CA GLY A 65 -0.20 -1.05 19.86
C GLY A 65 1.13 -0.32 19.97
N GLY A 66 1.07 1.02 19.92
CA GLY A 66 2.24 1.89 20.00
C GLY A 66 3.07 1.73 21.28
N ARG A 67 2.43 1.42 22.43
CA ARG A 67 3.15 1.18 23.69
C ARG A 67 4.03 -0.07 23.60
N GLN A 68 3.49 -1.17 23.09
CA GLN A 68 4.23 -2.42 22.88
C GLN A 68 5.32 -2.24 21.83
N PHE A 69 5.03 -1.51 20.75
CA PHE A 69 6.03 -1.12 19.76
C PHE A 69 7.23 -0.39 20.40
N LEU A 70 6.96 0.66 21.19
CA LEU A 70 8.02 1.44 21.82
C LEU A 70 8.80 0.63 22.87
N ALA A 71 8.12 -0.19 23.67
CA ALA A 71 8.76 -1.05 24.66
C ALA A 71 9.71 -2.08 24.01
N ASN A 72 9.31 -2.63 22.86
CA ASN A 72 10.11 -3.64 22.15
C ASN A 72 11.13 -3.05 21.16
N LEU A 73 11.08 -1.73 20.90
CA LEU A 73 11.88 -1.07 19.87
C LEU A 73 13.38 -1.33 20.05
N GLU A 74 13.90 -1.14 21.27
CA GLU A 74 15.32 -1.33 21.55
C GLU A 74 15.74 -2.79 21.35
N SER A 75 15.01 -3.74 21.93
CA SER A 75 15.28 -5.17 21.80
C SER A 75 15.28 -5.64 20.35
N VAL A 76 14.27 -5.24 19.57
CA VAL A 76 14.18 -5.59 18.14
C VAL A 76 15.33 -4.96 17.35
N ARG A 77 15.71 -3.71 17.64
CA ARG A 77 16.84 -3.05 16.99
C ARG A 77 18.17 -3.78 17.25
N LEU A 78 18.43 -4.17 18.49
CA LEU A 78 19.66 -4.89 18.86
C LEU A 78 19.74 -6.27 18.19
N GLN A 79 18.61 -6.95 18.03
CA GLN A 79 18.55 -8.24 17.36
C GLN A 79 18.71 -8.12 15.84
N ALA A 80 18.11 -7.09 15.23
CA ALA A 80 18.11 -6.89 13.78
C ALA A 80 19.41 -6.26 13.25
N PHE A 81 19.86 -5.16 13.87
CA PHE A 81 20.97 -4.33 13.36
C PHE A 81 22.33 -4.78 13.90
N LYS A 82 22.62 -6.08 13.80
CA LYS A 82 23.95 -6.61 14.11
C LYS A 82 25.00 -6.05 13.12
N PRO A 83 26.28 -5.92 13.51
CA PRO A 83 27.32 -5.44 12.61
C PRO A 83 27.39 -6.20 11.28
N GLY A 84 27.18 -7.52 11.30
CA GLY A 84 27.10 -8.34 10.09
C GLY A 84 25.94 -7.96 9.17
N THR A 85 24.74 -7.77 9.73
CA THR A 85 23.54 -7.36 8.97
C THR A 85 23.73 -6.00 8.33
N VAL A 86 24.28 -5.04 9.08
CA VAL A 86 24.54 -3.68 8.57
C VAL A 86 25.58 -3.74 7.46
N ARG A 87 26.72 -4.42 7.68
CA ARG A 87 27.74 -4.58 6.63
C ARG A 87 27.19 -5.25 5.38
N ALA A 88 26.36 -6.29 5.53
CA ALA A 88 25.71 -6.96 4.41
C ALA A 88 24.79 -6.00 3.62
N GLY A 89 24.01 -5.16 4.32
CA GLY A 89 23.19 -4.14 3.67
C GLY A 89 24.01 -3.12 2.87
N PHE A 90 25.17 -2.70 3.39
CA PHE A 90 26.06 -1.79 2.68
C PHE A 90 26.81 -2.47 1.51
N ALA A 91 27.19 -3.74 1.68
CA ALA A 91 27.84 -4.53 0.63
C ALA A 91 26.90 -4.82 -0.54
N ASP A 92 25.62 -5.14 -0.27
CA ASP A 92 24.59 -5.34 -1.30
C ASP A 92 24.38 -4.10 -2.18
N ARG A 93 24.67 -2.91 -1.65
CA ARG A 93 24.57 -1.65 -2.40
C ARG A 93 25.90 -1.15 -2.94
N GLY A 94 26.96 -1.96 -2.81
CA GLY A 94 28.28 -1.60 -3.29
C GLY A 94 28.91 -0.39 -2.59
N MET A 95 28.42 -0.05 -1.39
CA MET A 95 28.95 1.07 -0.60
C MET A 95 30.18 0.65 0.19
N TYR A 96 30.15 -0.54 0.78
CA TYR A 96 31.28 -1.08 1.53
C TYR A 96 31.32 -2.62 1.50
N PRO A 97 32.35 -3.25 0.91
CA PRO A 97 33.40 -2.63 0.10
C PRO A 97 32.84 -1.87 -1.12
N VAL A 98 33.56 -0.83 -1.57
CA VAL A 98 33.11 0.00 -2.69
C VAL A 98 33.11 -0.82 -3.98
N ASN A 99 31.93 -1.04 -4.56
CA ASN A 99 31.76 -1.72 -5.84
C ASN A 99 30.57 -1.11 -6.59
N ARG A 100 30.86 -0.25 -7.57
CA ARG A 100 29.83 0.49 -8.33
C ARG A 100 29.05 -0.41 -9.28
N ASP A 101 29.65 -1.50 -9.75
CA ASP A 101 29.06 -2.38 -10.77
C ASP A 101 27.76 -3.02 -10.27
N ILE A 102 27.65 -3.29 -8.97
CA ILE A 102 26.44 -3.85 -8.36
C ILE A 102 25.22 -2.95 -8.62
N ILE A 103 25.39 -1.64 -8.47
CA ILE A 103 24.29 -0.67 -8.68
C ILE A 103 24.14 -0.33 -10.15
N LEU A 104 25.24 -0.15 -10.88
CA LEU A 104 25.19 0.16 -12.32
C LEU A 104 24.48 -0.94 -13.10
N ASN A 105 24.72 -2.21 -12.76
CA ASN A 105 24.03 -3.35 -13.37
C ASN A 105 22.52 -3.36 -13.07
N ARG A 106 22.10 -2.94 -11.87
CA ARG A 106 20.67 -2.83 -11.49
C ARG A 106 19.96 -1.64 -12.14
N LEU A 107 20.70 -0.59 -12.48
CA LEU A 107 20.18 0.62 -13.13
C LEU A 107 20.23 0.54 -14.67
N ARG A 108 20.84 -0.50 -15.24
CA ARG A 108 20.83 -0.70 -16.69
C ARG A 108 19.36 -0.84 -17.16
N PRO A 109 18.93 -0.03 -18.15
CA PRO A 109 17.63 -0.23 -18.77
C PRO A 109 17.59 -1.66 -19.31
N LEU A 110 16.50 -2.39 -19.07
CA LEU A 110 16.22 -3.62 -19.82
C LEU A 110 16.20 -3.22 -21.30
N THR A 111 17.19 -3.65 -22.07
CA THR A 111 17.08 -3.59 -23.52
C THR A 111 15.99 -4.57 -23.93
N ILE A 112 15.31 -4.31 -25.05
CA ILE A 112 14.27 -5.21 -25.57
C ILE A 112 14.86 -6.63 -25.77
N ASP A 113 16.16 -6.72 -26.00
CA ASP A 113 16.93 -7.96 -26.13
C ASP A 113 17.23 -8.71 -24.81
N ASP A 114 17.07 -8.04 -23.65
CA ASP A 114 17.27 -8.62 -22.30
C ASP A 114 15.95 -9.05 -21.64
N ALA A 115 14.81 -8.73 -22.24
CA ALA A 115 13.55 -9.34 -21.84
C ALA A 115 13.67 -10.85 -22.12
N PRO A 116 13.44 -11.75 -21.14
CA PRO A 116 13.19 -13.13 -21.51
C PRO A 116 12.07 -13.07 -22.52
N ASP A 117 12.24 -13.72 -23.68
CA ASP A 117 11.12 -13.95 -24.59
C ASP A 117 9.95 -14.33 -23.70
N LEU A 118 8.87 -13.56 -23.79
CA LEU A 118 7.58 -14.01 -23.31
C LEU A 118 7.28 -15.23 -24.17
N ASN A 119 7.83 -16.38 -23.76
CA ASN A 119 7.30 -17.68 -24.03
C ASN A 119 5.95 -17.63 -23.35
N ILE A 120 4.98 -17.05 -24.06
CA ILE A 120 3.60 -17.47 -23.96
C ILE A 120 3.73 -18.96 -24.17
N TYR A 121 3.75 -19.71 -23.08
CA TYR A 121 3.54 -21.15 -23.12
C TYR A 121 2.11 -21.30 -23.61
N ASP A 122 1.91 -21.15 -24.92
CA ASP A 122 0.86 -21.84 -25.62
C ASP A 122 1.17 -23.30 -25.32
N GLY A 123 0.48 -23.82 -24.29
CA GLY A 123 0.82 -25.08 -23.66
C GLY A 123 1.02 -26.14 -24.72
N ASP A 124 2.28 -26.46 -24.98
CA ASP A 124 2.64 -27.50 -25.93
C ASP A 124 1.99 -28.78 -25.42
N GLY A 125 1.08 -29.33 -26.22
CA GLY A 125 0.23 -30.47 -25.86
C GLY A 125 1.04 -31.69 -25.41
N ASP A 126 2.32 -31.71 -25.75
CA ASP A 126 3.32 -32.67 -25.34
C ASP A 126 3.56 -32.68 -23.81
N THR A 127 3.43 -31.54 -23.13
CA THR A 127 3.62 -31.44 -21.66
C THR A 127 2.39 -31.95 -20.91
N VAL A 128 1.19 -31.61 -21.39
CA VAL A 128 -0.08 -32.09 -20.83
C VAL A 128 -0.22 -33.60 -21.06
N ALA A 129 0.16 -34.09 -22.24
CA ALA A 129 0.18 -35.52 -22.54
C ALA A 129 1.18 -36.29 -21.65
N LYS A 130 2.37 -35.73 -21.42
CA LYS A 130 3.36 -36.32 -20.48
C LYS A 130 2.85 -36.33 -19.05
N LEU A 131 2.19 -35.27 -18.59
CA LEU A 131 1.54 -35.22 -17.26
C LEU A 131 0.39 -36.22 -17.15
N HIS A 132 -0.49 -36.30 -18.16
CA HIS A 132 -1.56 -37.30 -18.23
C HIS A 132 -0.99 -38.72 -18.20
N HIS A 133 0.10 -38.98 -18.94
CA HIS A 133 0.75 -40.29 -18.93
C HIS A 133 1.37 -40.62 -17.57
N GLN A 134 1.98 -39.65 -16.88
CA GLN A 134 2.53 -39.86 -15.53
C GLN A 134 1.42 -40.07 -14.49
N ILE A 135 0.33 -39.31 -14.58
CA ILE A 135 -0.86 -39.47 -13.73
C ILE A 135 -1.49 -40.84 -13.95
N ASN A 136 -1.64 -41.28 -15.20
CA ASN A 136 -2.19 -42.60 -15.53
C ASN A 136 -1.26 -43.74 -15.10
N ALA A 137 0.06 -43.57 -15.20
CA ALA A 137 1.04 -44.54 -14.70
C ALA A 137 1.00 -44.64 -13.16
N ALA A 138 0.87 -43.52 -12.46
CA ALA A 138 0.70 -43.48 -11.01
C ALA A 138 -0.64 -44.10 -10.58
N ALA A 139 -1.74 -43.82 -11.30
CA ALA A 139 -3.04 -44.41 -11.04
C ALA A 139 -3.03 -45.94 -11.25
N LYS A 140 -2.33 -46.44 -12.28
CA LYS A 140 -2.14 -47.87 -12.51
C LYS A 140 -1.31 -48.54 -11.41
N ALA A 141 -0.22 -47.91 -10.97
CA ALA A 141 0.58 -48.40 -9.85
C ALA A 141 -0.20 -48.43 -8.52
N LEU A 142 -1.09 -47.47 -8.30
CA LEU A 142 -2.00 -47.46 -7.14
C LEU A 142 -3.08 -48.55 -7.24
N GLN A 143 -3.53 -48.88 -8.45
CA GLN A 143 -4.48 -49.96 -8.71
C GLN A 143 -3.84 -51.34 -8.44
N ASP A 144 -2.57 -51.52 -8.79
CA ASP A 144 -1.83 -52.78 -8.55
C ASP A 144 -1.52 -53.01 -7.06
N VAL A 145 -1.44 -51.93 -6.26
CA VAL A 145 -1.24 -52.01 -4.80
C VAL A 145 -2.56 -52.14 -4.03
N LYS A 146 -3.71 -51.98 -4.72
CA LYS A 146 -5.07 -51.94 -4.15
C LYS A 146 -5.41 -53.14 -3.24
N ASP A 147 -4.89 -54.32 -3.57
CA ASP A 147 -5.15 -55.55 -2.82
C ASP A 147 -4.23 -55.73 -1.59
N THR A 148 -3.32 -54.77 -1.34
CA THR A 148 -2.36 -54.80 -0.22
C THR A 148 -2.38 -53.50 0.62
N LEU A 149 -3.47 -52.72 0.60
CA LEU A 149 -3.55 -51.51 1.43
C LEU A 149 -3.90 -51.81 2.89
N THR A 150 -3.01 -51.42 3.81
CA THR A 150 -3.35 -51.26 5.23
C THR A 150 -4.39 -50.13 5.40
N PRO A 151 -5.37 -50.28 6.30
CA PRO A 151 -6.48 -49.32 6.47
C PRO A 151 -6.04 -47.88 6.81
N ASP A 152 -4.86 -47.71 7.42
CA ASP A 152 -4.29 -46.40 7.69
C ASP A 152 -3.88 -45.64 6.43
N LEU A 153 -3.30 -46.33 5.45
CA LEU A 153 -2.91 -45.74 4.17
C LEU A 153 -4.14 -45.31 3.38
N THR A 154 -5.19 -46.13 3.38
CA THR A 154 -6.49 -45.80 2.77
C THR A 154 -7.07 -44.52 3.36
N ARG A 155 -7.05 -44.38 4.69
CA ARG A 155 -7.55 -43.16 5.37
C ARG A 155 -6.72 -41.92 5.01
N GLN A 156 -5.41 -42.06 4.88
CA GLN A 156 -4.55 -40.93 4.49
C GLN A 156 -4.81 -40.49 3.04
N LEU A 157 -4.98 -41.44 2.13
CA LEU A 157 -5.31 -41.15 0.73
C LEU A 157 -6.68 -40.47 0.63
N ASP A 158 -7.69 -40.95 1.35
CA ASP A 158 -9.03 -40.33 1.40
C ASP A 158 -8.97 -38.87 1.87
N LYS A 159 -8.10 -38.57 2.84
CA LYS A 159 -7.90 -37.21 3.33
C LYS A 159 -7.24 -36.32 2.27
N ILE A 160 -6.29 -36.85 1.51
CA ILE A 160 -5.62 -36.14 0.40
C ILE A 160 -6.63 -35.87 -0.72
N PHE A 161 -7.43 -36.86 -1.11
CA PHE A 161 -8.43 -36.69 -2.15
C PHE A 161 -9.51 -35.68 -1.77
N LYS A 162 -10.04 -35.74 -0.54
CA LYS A 162 -11.00 -34.75 -0.04
C LYS A 162 -10.40 -33.34 0.00
N GLY A 163 -9.15 -33.20 0.46
CA GLY A 163 -8.45 -31.92 0.46
C GLY A 163 -8.24 -31.37 -0.95
N SER A 164 -7.88 -32.24 -1.90
CA SER A 164 -7.68 -31.87 -3.31
C SER A 164 -8.98 -31.43 -3.97
N MET A 165 -10.10 -32.09 -3.67
CA MET A 165 -11.43 -31.73 -4.16
C MET A 165 -11.88 -30.36 -3.64
N VAL A 166 -11.74 -30.11 -2.33
CA VAL A 166 -12.06 -28.81 -1.73
C VAL A 166 -11.17 -27.70 -2.32
N GLN A 167 -9.90 -27.97 -2.56
CA GLN A 167 -8.99 -27.01 -3.19
C GLN A 167 -9.40 -26.69 -4.63
N ALA A 168 -9.83 -27.70 -5.40
CA ALA A 168 -10.28 -27.50 -6.78
C ALA A 168 -11.57 -26.66 -6.84
N GLU A 169 -12.53 -26.92 -5.95
CA GLU A 169 -13.76 -26.13 -5.82
C GLU A 169 -13.47 -24.67 -5.43
N LEU A 170 -12.57 -24.47 -4.45
CA LEU A 170 -12.15 -23.13 -4.04
C LEU A 170 -11.46 -22.38 -5.17
N ASN A 171 -10.58 -23.05 -5.92
CA ASN A 171 -9.89 -22.44 -7.06
C ASN A 171 -10.89 -22.03 -8.16
N ALA A 172 -11.86 -22.89 -8.48
CA ALA A 172 -12.90 -22.57 -9.47
C ALA A 172 -13.76 -21.36 -9.03
N HIS A 173 -14.08 -21.26 -7.74
CA HIS A 173 -14.78 -20.09 -7.19
C HIS A 173 -13.94 -18.81 -7.33
N CYS A 174 -12.66 -18.87 -6.95
CA CYS A 174 -11.75 -17.73 -7.07
C CYS A 174 -11.57 -17.28 -8.52
N GLU A 175 -11.47 -18.22 -9.47
CA GLU A 175 -11.39 -17.90 -10.91
C GLU A 175 -12.65 -17.18 -11.40
N GLY A 176 -13.83 -17.60 -10.94
CA GLY A 176 -15.10 -16.93 -11.22
C GLY A 176 -15.15 -15.50 -10.67
N GLU A 177 -14.80 -15.30 -9.40
CA GLU A 177 -14.74 -13.97 -8.79
C GLU A 177 -13.75 -13.03 -9.50
N LEU A 178 -12.61 -13.57 -9.94
CA LEU A 178 -11.63 -12.82 -10.70
C LEU A 178 -12.21 -12.36 -12.05
N ALA A 179 -12.88 -13.25 -12.77
CA ALA A 179 -13.52 -12.95 -14.05
C ALA A 179 -14.61 -11.87 -13.90
N ASP A 180 -15.45 -11.98 -12.88
CA ASP A 180 -16.49 -11.00 -12.56
C ASP A 180 -15.88 -9.63 -12.23
N HIS A 181 -14.81 -9.59 -11.43
CA HIS A 181 -14.11 -8.36 -11.09
C HIS A 181 -13.46 -7.70 -12.33
N TYR A 182 -12.87 -8.49 -13.23
CA TYR A 182 -12.34 -7.97 -14.51
C TYR A 182 -13.45 -7.40 -15.40
N GLN A 183 -14.59 -8.09 -15.49
CA GLN A 183 -15.73 -7.64 -16.29
C GLN A 183 -16.37 -6.36 -15.72
N ALA A 184 -16.52 -6.27 -14.40
CA ALA A 184 -17.04 -5.08 -13.70
C ALA A 184 -16.13 -3.86 -13.94
N ASN A 185 -14.81 -4.03 -13.82
CA ASN A 185 -13.84 -2.98 -14.12
C ASN A 185 -13.90 -2.53 -15.58
N ARG A 186 -14.01 -3.48 -16.52
CA ARG A 186 -14.15 -3.17 -17.96
C ARG A 186 -15.41 -2.32 -18.22
N CYS A 187 -16.55 -2.69 -17.63
CA CYS A 187 -17.79 -1.93 -17.71
C CYS A 187 -17.68 -0.52 -17.10
N GLN A 188 -16.94 -0.37 -16.01
CA GLN A 188 -16.73 0.93 -15.36
C GLN A 188 -15.83 1.85 -16.18
N VAL A 189 -14.75 1.31 -16.77
CA VAL A 189 -13.86 2.04 -17.68
C VAL A 189 -14.65 2.51 -18.92
N VAL A 190 -15.43 1.62 -19.55
CA VAL A 190 -16.27 1.99 -20.70
C VAL A 190 -17.30 3.06 -20.34
N LYS A 191 -18.00 2.96 -19.19
CA LYS A 191 -18.95 3.99 -18.72
C LYS A 191 -18.29 5.35 -18.44
N SER A 192 -17.05 5.36 -17.95
CA SER A 192 -16.29 6.60 -17.75
C SER A 192 -15.83 7.22 -19.08
N SER A 193 -15.49 6.39 -20.07
CA SER A 193 -15.09 6.80 -21.43
C SER A 193 -16.28 7.24 -22.29
N CYS A 194 -17.48 6.70 -22.05
CA CYS A 194 -18.72 7.05 -22.77
C CYS A 194 -19.57 8.13 -22.08
N ARG A 195 -19.02 8.91 -21.14
CA ARG A 195 -19.70 10.14 -20.68
C ARG A 195 -19.77 11.11 -21.86
N GLN A 196 -20.89 11.02 -22.58
CA GLN A 196 -21.21 11.80 -23.76
C GLN A 196 -21.14 13.29 -23.42
N MET A 197 -20.12 13.98 -23.93
CA MET A 197 -20.11 15.43 -23.95
C MET A 197 -21.14 15.85 -25.00
N GLN A 198 -22.33 16.29 -24.57
CA GLN A 198 -23.19 17.07 -25.45
C GLN A 198 -22.46 18.40 -25.73
N VAL A 199 -21.76 18.46 -26.86
CA VAL A 199 -21.36 19.73 -27.44
C VAL A 199 -21.56 19.58 -28.95
N ASP A 200 -22.74 20.01 -29.42
CA ASP A 200 -22.95 20.30 -30.84
C ASP A 200 -22.07 21.51 -31.20
N GLY A 201 -20.84 21.22 -31.65
CA GLY A 201 -19.89 22.23 -32.13
C GLY A 201 -18.43 21.88 -31.89
N VAL A 202 -17.56 22.43 -32.74
CA VAL A 202 -16.10 22.31 -32.62
C VAL A 202 -15.64 22.90 -31.28
N LEU A 203 -14.98 22.08 -30.46
CA LEU A 203 -14.44 22.47 -29.16
C LEU A 203 -13.32 23.52 -29.35
N THR A 204 -13.68 24.79 -29.24
CA THR A 204 -12.72 25.89 -29.30
C THR A 204 -11.92 26.00 -28.00
N ILE A 205 -10.67 26.47 -28.10
CA ILE A 205 -9.73 26.63 -26.96
C ILE A 205 -10.36 27.43 -25.80
N LYS A 206 -11.20 28.42 -26.12
CA LYS A 206 -11.94 29.21 -25.11
C LYS A 206 -12.92 28.36 -24.30
N ASN A 207 -13.63 27.43 -24.93
CA ASN A 207 -14.58 26.53 -24.25
C ASN A 207 -13.85 25.53 -23.35
N ALA A 208 -12.67 25.05 -23.78
CA ALA A 208 -11.83 24.18 -22.96
C ALA A 208 -11.30 24.92 -21.71
N ASN A 209 -10.78 26.13 -21.88
CA ASN A 209 -10.30 26.94 -20.76
C ASN A 209 -11.41 27.31 -19.78
N HIS A 210 -12.61 27.62 -20.28
CA HIS A 210 -13.78 27.86 -19.42
C HIS A 210 -14.15 26.60 -18.62
N LYS A 211 -14.11 25.40 -19.22
CA LYS A 211 -14.39 24.17 -18.47
C LYS A 211 -13.35 23.89 -17.38
N ILE A 212 -12.08 24.21 -17.64
CA ILE A 212 -11.00 24.08 -16.65
C ILE A 212 -11.21 25.04 -15.48
N THR A 213 -11.61 26.29 -15.73
CA THR A 213 -11.89 27.26 -14.65
C THR A 213 -13.11 26.86 -13.82
N THR A 214 -14.18 26.36 -14.45
CA THR A 214 -15.35 25.86 -13.74
C THR A 214 -15.00 24.63 -12.87
N CYS A 215 -14.23 23.67 -13.40
CA CYS A 215 -13.79 22.51 -12.62
C CYS A 215 -12.95 22.92 -11.41
N ARG A 216 -12.01 23.85 -11.57
CA ARG A 216 -11.19 24.36 -10.45
C ARG A 216 -12.05 25.06 -9.38
N ALA A 217 -13.07 25.81 -9.80
CA ALA A 217 -13.99 26.46 -8.86
C ALA A 217 -14.83 25.44 -8.07
N ASP A 218 -15.30 24.39 -8.73
CA ASP A 218 -16.06 23.32 -8.07
C ASP A 218 -15.21 22.46 -7.14
N GLU A 219 -13.94 22.21 -7.49
CA GLU A 219 -12.96 21.59 -6.60
C GLU A 219 -12.70 22.45 -5.36
N MET A 220 -12.53 23.77 -5.53
CA MET A 220 -12.39 24.69 -4.40
C MET A 220 -13.63 24.69 -3.49
N LYS A 221 -14.84 24.69 -4.05
CA LYS A 221 -16.09 24.58 -3.27
C LYS A 221 -16.17 23.26 -2.51
N LYS A 222 -15.76 22.14 -3.12
CA LYS A 222 -15.70 20.84 -2.44
C LYS A 222 -14.68 20.84 -1.30
N MET A 223 -13.50 21.42 -1.51
CA MET A 223 -12.50 21.57 -0.45
C MET A 223 -13.02 22.45 0.69
N PHE A 224 -13.68 23.56 0.37
CA PHE A 224 -14.29 24.47 1.36
C PHE A 224 -15.39 23.78 2.17
N ASN A 225 -16.32 23.08 1.51
CA ASN A 225 -17.38 22.33 2.20
C ASN A 225 -16.83 21.20 3.07
N LYS A 226 -15.80 20.50 2.61
CA LYS A 226 -15.11 19.47 3.40
C LYS A 226 -14.43 20.07 4.64
N ASN A 227 -13.90 21.30 4.51
CA ASN A 227 -13.29 22.02 5.62
C ASN A 227 -14.35 22.49 6.64
N LEU A 228 -15.48 23.04 6.18
CA LEU A 228 -16.62 23.39 7.04
C LEU A 228 -17.15 22.20 7.84
N GLN A 229 -17.35 21.05 7.20
CA GLN A 229 -17.77 19.82 7.89
C GLN A 229 -16.76 19.40 8.97
N SER A 230 -15.46 19.57 8.72
CA SER A 230 -14.42 19.25 9.71
C SER A 230 -14.35 20.23 10.89
N ILE A 231 -14.87 21.46 10.71
CA ILE A 231 -15.00 22.47 11.78
C ILE A 231 -16.27 22.22 12.59
N GLU A 232 -17.39 21.90 11.93
CA GLU A 232 -18.67 21.61 12.58
C GLU A 232 -18.60 20.35 13.47
N ILE A 233 -17.84 19.33 13.03
CA ILE A 233 -17.54 18.13 13.84
C ILE A 233 -16.64 18.45 15.06
N LYS A 234 -15.83 19.52 15.00
CA LYS A 234 -14.99 19.96 16.13
C LYS A 234 -15.75 20.80 17.15
N SER A 235 -16.83 21.49 16.75
CA SER A 235 -17.57 22.41 17.64
C SER A 235 -18.60 21.73 18.56
N THR A 236 -18.98 20.47 18.32
CA THR A 236 -20.02 19.78 19.11
C THR A 236 -19.50 19.00 20.33
N LYS A 237 -18.23 19.18 20.71
CA LYS A 237 -17.67 18.69 21.98
C LYS A 237 -17.07 19.83 22.82
N SER A 238 -17.92 20.66 23.41
CA SER A 238 -17.59 21.43 24.61
C SER A 238 -18.78 21.49 25.56
N THR A 239 -18.75 20.56 26.51
CA THR A 239 -19.16 20.62 27.92
C THR A 239 -20.23 21.64 28.34
N ALA A 240 -21.39 21.10 28.72
CA ALA A 240 -22.37 21.73 29.59
C ALA A 240 -21.83 21.87 31.03
N THR A 241 -21.96 23.05 31.64
CA THR A 241 -22.02 23.21 33.11
C THR A 241 -22.92 24.42 33.42
N GLN A 242 -23.75 24.24 34.43
CA GLN A 242 -24.95 24.99 34.80
C GLN A 242 -24.67 25.88 36.02
N SER A 243 -25.18 27.12 36.06
CA SER A 243 -25.66 27.82 37.29
C SER A 243 -26.39 29.11 36.89
N GLN A 244 -27.71 29.17 37.05
CA GLN A 244 -28.46 29.81 38.15
C GLN A 244 -28.90 31.26 37.84
N GLN A 245 -30.21 31.45 37.94
CA GLN A 245 -30.97 32.70 37.93
C GLN A 245 -30.63 33.58 39.12
N ASP A 246 -30.60 34.90 38.94
CA ASP A 246 -31.40 35.82 39.76
C ASP A 246 -31.53 37.24 39.14
N ASN A 247 -32.79 37.61 38.93
CA ASN A 247 -33.50 38.90 39.03
C ASN A 247 -32.89 40.30 38.68
N SER A 248 -33.68 40.97 37.82
CA SER A 248 -34.14 42.38 37.87
C SER A 248 -33.16 43.54 37.65
N ILE A 249 -33.43 44.37 36.62
CA ILE A 249 -34.00 45.73 36.75
C ILE A 249 -34.29 46.34 35.36
N GLU A 250 -35.55 46.74 35.25
CA GLU A 250 -36.26 47.74 34.43
C GLU A 250 -35.45 48.95 33.89
N PHE A 251 -35.67 49.35 32.63
CA PHE A 251 -36.29 50.64 32.23
C PHE A 251 -36.34 50.83 30.70
N GLN A 252 -37.52 51.26 30.23
CA GLN A 252 -37.80 51.76 28.87
C GLN A 252 -37.30 53.21 28.71
N SER A 253 -36.98 53.63 27.47
CA SER A 253 -37.77 54.60 26.67
C SER A 253 -36.93 55.45 25.69
N THR A 254 -37.56 55.76 24.54
CA THR A 254 -37.47 56.98 23.70
C THR A 254 -36.13 57.34 23.01
N VAL A 255 -36.02 57.29 21.67
CA VAL A 255 -36.55 58.18 20.61
C VAL A 255 -35.72 59.47 20.40
N ASP A 256 -35.36 59.66 19.12
CA ASP A 256 -34.88 60.84 18.38
C ASP A 256 -33.47 61.43 18.60
N SER A 257 -32.67 61.40 17.53
CA SER A 257 -32.42 62.60 16.68
C SER A 257 -31.42 62.27 15.56
N THR A 258 -31.84 62.43 14.30
CA THR A 258 -31.00 62.58 13.10
C THR A 258 -30.48 64.05 13.01
N PRO A 259 -29.81 64.50 11.93
CA PRO A 259 -28.57 64.09 11.28
C PRO A 259 -27.53 65.24 11.26
N SER A 260 -26.29 65.01 10.80
CA SER A 260 -25.54 66.03 10.05
C SER A 260 -24.43 65.43 9.20
N ASN A 261 -24.32 66.01 8.01
CA ASN A 261 -23.38 65.75 6.93
C ASN A 261 -21.93 66.02 7.34
N GLU A 262 -20.99 65.18 6.86
CA GLU A 262 -19.97 65.51 5.85
C GLU A 262 -19.29 64.23 5.36
#